data_AF-A0A5C5W393-F1
#
_entry.id   AF-A0A5C5W393-F1
#
_cell.length_a   1.000
_cell.length_b   1.000
_cell.length_c   1.000
_cell.angle_alpha   90.00
_cell.angle_beta   90.00
_cell.angle_gamma   90.00
#
_symmetry.space_group_name_H-M   'P 1'
#
loop_
_entity.id
_entity.type
_entity.pdbx_description
1 polymer ?
#
loop_
_entity_poly.entity_id
_entity_poly.type
_entity_poly.pdbx_seq_one_letter_code
_entity_poly.pdbx_strand_id
1 'polypeptide(L)'
;MSSRELRPGDLTGRVRSTLFLVGDACFFAVVGVLATLTMHLAHEWGWGFLLSLLAGMVLAMIVQTLLALLVAPLLGSIESMVPSMMIAMISPMFVCGLHAVGCEPGPRMACVLGAASGLGMFFFVAAYGRASRRRFAASFPSG
;
A
#
# COMPACT_ATOMS: atom_id res chain seq x y z
N MET A 1 0.39 -14.39 40.55
CA MET A 1 0.77 -14.81 39.19
C MET A 1 -0.34 -15.70 38.67
N SER A 2 -1.26 -15.13 37.89
CA SER A 2 -2.46 -15.80 37.40
C SER A 2 -2.17 -16.36 35.99
N SER A 3 -2.08 -17.69 35.91
CA SER A 3 -1.97 -18.42 34.65
C SER A 3 -3.28 -18.23 33.87
N ARG A 4 -3.27 -17.28 32.93
CA ARG A 4 -4.33 -17.15 31.93
C ARG A 4 -4.30 -18.40 31.07
N GLU A 5 -5.21 -19.33 31.34
CA GLU A 5 -5.53 -20.42 30.43
C GLU A 5 -5.91 -19.81 29.07
N LEU A 6 -5.01 -19.91 28.10
CA LEU A 6 -5.30 -19.54 26.72
C LEU A 6 -6.35 -20.52 26.19
N ARG A 7 -7.58 -20.06 26.03
CA ARG A 7 -8.62 -20.81 25.33
C ARG A 7 -8.12 -21.12 23.89
N PRO A 8 -8.19 -22.37 23.42
CA PRO A 8 -7.73 -22.75 22.08
C PRO A 8 -8.43 -22.00 20.94
N GLY A 9 -9.59 -21.38 21.19
CA GLY A 9 -10.27 -20.50 20.22
C GLY A 9 -9.57 -19.15 19.94
N ASP A 10 -8.76 -18.63 20.87
CA ASP A 10 -8.07 -17.34 20.71
C ASP A 10 -6.87 -17.42 19.75
N LEU A 11 -6.22 -18.59 19.69
CA LEU A 11 -5.07 -18.83 18.81
C LEU A 11 -5.48 -18.76 17.33
N THR A 12 -6.57 -19.42 16.96
CA THR A 12 -7.06 -19.44 15.57
C THR A 12 -7.49 -18.06 15.10
N GLY A 13 -8.11 -17.26 15.97
CA GLY A 13 -8.48 -15.87 15.67
C GLY A 13 -7.26 -14.95 15.50
N ARG A 14 -6.27 -15.08 16.38
CA ARG A 14 -5.04 -14.28 16.32
C ARG A 14 -4.18 -14.63 15.10
N VAL A 15 -4.07 -15.92 14.74
CA VAL A 15 -3.33 -16.38 13.55
C VAL A 15 -4.00 -15.86 12.28
N ARG A 16 -5.33 -15.99 12.15
CA ARG A 16 -6.08 -15.41 11.02
C ARG A 16 -5.85 -13.90 10.90
N SER A 17 -5.98 -13.16 12.00
CA SER A 17 -5.77 -11.71 12.01
C SER A 17 -4.34 -11.34 11.59
N THR A 18 -3.33 -12.08 12.05
CA THR A 18 -1.93 -11.83 11.66
C THR A 18 -1.71 -12.15 10.18
N LEU A 19 -2.32 -13.21 9.67
CA LEU A 19 -2.19 -13.61 8.27
C LEU A 19 -2.82 -12.59 7.31
N PHE A 20 -4.00 -12.06 7.67
CA PHE A 20 -4.60 -10.94 6.94
C PHE A 20 -3.72 -9.69 6.99
N LEU A 21 -3.18 -9.35 8.18
CA LEU A 21 -2.31 -8.19 8.35
C LEU A 21 -1.04 -8.27 7.49
N VAL A 22 -0.41 -9.45 7.44
CA VAL A 22 0.77 -9.70 6.61
C VAL A 22 0.40 -9.68 5.12
N GLY A 23 -0.76 -10.23 4.77
CA GLY A 23 -1.31 -10.17 3.41
C GLY A 23 -1.48 -8.73 2.92
N ASP A 24 -2.10 -7.87 3.73
CA ASP A 24 -2.27 -6.44 3.43
C ASP A 24 -0.93 -5.74 3.22
N ALA A 25 0.01 -5.93 4.15
CA ALA A 25 1.33 -5.32 4.05
C ALA A 25 2.08 -5.75 2.78
N CYS A 26 2.03 -7.04 2.45
CA CYS A 26 2.63 -7.58 1.23
C CYS A 26 1.94 -7.02 -0.01
N PHE A 27 0.61 -6.95 -0.02
CA PHE A 27 -0.17 -6.38 -1.11
C PHE A 27 0.19 -4.93 -1.37
N PHE A 28 0.23 -4.08 -0.34
CA PHE A 28 0.60 -2.68 -0.49
C PHE A 28 2.04 -2.50 -0.99
N ALA A 29 2.98 -3.32 -0.52
CA ALA A 29 4.35 -3.29 -1.00
C ALA A 29 4.42 -3.67 -2.49
N VAL A 30 3.74 -4.74 -2.91
CA VAL A 30 3.71 -5.19 -4.31
C VAL A 30 3.05 -4.15 -5.21
N VAL A 31 1.93 -3.57 -4.80
CA VAL A 31 1.24 -2.48 -5.51
C VAL A 31 2.19 -1.30 -5.72
N GLY A 32 2.86 -0.84 -4.66
CA GLY A 32 3.81 0.27 -4.75
C GLY A 32 4.98 -0.02 -5.68
N VAL A 33 5.57 -1.21 -5.60
CA VAL A 33 6.67 -1.65 -6.49
C VAL A 33 6.22 -1.70 -7.94
N LEU A 34 5.07 -2.31 -8.23
CA LEU A 34 4.56 -2.42 -9.60
C LEU A 34 4.28 -1.04 -10.20
N ALA A 35 3.57 -0.17 -9.46
CA ALA A 35 3.23 1.18 -9.94
C ALA A 35 4.48 2.04 -10.22
N THR A 36 5.50 1.94 -9.37
CA THR A 36 6.76 2.68 -9.58
C THR A 36 7.60 2.12 -10.70
N LEU A 37 7.67 0.80 -10.85
CA LEU A 37 8.36 0.15 -11.96
C LEU A 37 7.71 0.47 -13.30
N THR A 38 6.38 0.44 -13.40
CA THR A 38 5.69 0.79 -14.65
C THR A 38 5.98 2.22 -15.07
N MET A 39 6.05 3.14 -14.10
CA MET A 39 6.41 4.53 -14.35
C MET A 39 7.86 4.69 -14.82
N HIS A 40 8.79 3.98 -14.15
CA HIS A 40 10.20 3.99 -14.53
C HIS A 40 10.43 3.45 -15.93
N LEU A 41 9.78 2.33 -16.28
CA LEU A 41 9.84 1.76 -17.64
C LEU A 41 9.26 2.70 -18.71
N ALA A 42 8.20 3.45 -18.37
CA ALA A 42 7.63 4.44 -19.28
C ALA A 42 8.61 5.60 -19.55
N HIS A 43 9.45 5.96 -18.58
CA HIS A 43 10.48 6.99 -18.75
C HIS A 43 11.67 6.51 -19.58
N GLU A 44 12.11 5.26 -19.42
CA GLU A 44 13.18 4.65 -20.21
C GLU A 44 12.87 4.59 -21.72
N TRP A 45 11.58 4.66 -22.09
CA TRP A 45 11.17 4.57 -23.50
C TRP A 45 11.55 5.81 -24.33
N GLY A 46 11.98 6.91 -23.70
CA GLY A 46 12.48 8.12 -24.39
C GLY A 46 11.41 8.93 -25.13
N TRP A 47 10.13 8.63 -24.95
CA TRP A 47 9.02 9.37 -25.53
C TRP A 47 8.81 10.62 -24.68
N GLY A 48 9.48 11.73 -25.04
CA GLY A 48 9.60 12.98 -24.27
C GLY A 48 8.64 13.18 -23.09
N PHE A 49 9.19 13.52 -21.92
CA PHE A 49 8.57 13.58 -20.58
C PHE A 49 7.03 13.54 -20.47
N LEU A 50 6.31 14.42 -21.17
CA LEU A 50 4.85 14.47 -21.14
C LEU A 50 4.17 13.17 -21.58
N LEU A 51 4.69 12.52 -22.63
CA LEU A 51 4.15 11.25 -23.15
C LEU A 51 4.46 10.09 -22.21
N SER A 52 5.69 9.98 -21.75
CA SER A 52 6.09 9.02 -20.70
C SER A 52 5.25 9.16 -19.44
N LEU A 53 4.94 10.40 -19.03
CA LEU A 53 4.09 10.67 -17.88
C LEU A 53 2.65 10.22 -18.10
N LEU A 54 2.05 10.57 -19.25
CA LEU A 54 0.69 10.17 -19.57
C LEU A 54 0.56 8.64 -19.68
N ALA A 55 1.49 8.01 -20.39
CA ALA A 55 1.53 6.56 -20.57
C ALA A 55 1.74 5.84 -19.23
N GLY A 56 2.69 6.30 -18.42
CA GLY A 56 2.99 5.74 -17.10
C GLY A 56 1.79 5.83 -16.15
N MET A 57 1.07 6.95 -16.15
CA MET A 57 -0.15 7.11 -15.36
C MET A 57 -1.27 6.16 -15.82
N VAL A 58 -1.50 6.05 -17.13
CA VAL A 58 -2.52 5.12 -17.68
C VAL A 58 -2.17 3.66 -17.35
N LEU A 59 -0.91 3.26 -17.54
CA LEU A 59 -0.42 1.92 -17.19
C LEU A 59 -0.56 1.65 -15.69
N ALA A 60 -0.16 2.59 -14.84
CA ALA A 60 -0.31 2.46 -13.39
C ALA A 60 -1.79 2.30 -12.98
N MET A 61 -2.70 3.05 -13.62
CA MET A 61 -4.14 2.91 -13.37
C MET A 61 -4.68 1.55 -13.82
N ILE A 62 -4.26 1.04 -14.99
CA ILE A 62 -4.66 -0.29 -15.47
C ILE A 62 -4.18 -1.37 -14.51
N VAL A 63 -2.89 -1.35 -14.15
CA VAL A 63 -2.30 -2.31 -13.21
C VAL A 63 -3.01 -2.24 -11.86
N GLN A 64 -3.25 -1.04 -11.35
CA GLN A 64 -3.98 -0.86 -10.10
C GLN A 64 -5.41 -1.40 -10.17
N THR A 65 -6.11 -1.19 -11.28
CA THR A 65 -7.48 -1.69 -11.47
C THR A 65 -7.50 -3.21 -11.50
N LEU A 66 -6.54 -3.83 -12.19
CA LEU A 66 -6.41 -5.29 -12.22
C LEU A 66 -6.09 -5.85 -10.84
N LEU A 67 -5.13 -5.26 -10.11
CA LEU A 67 -4.83 -5.68 -8.75
C LEU A 67 -6.04 -5.49 -7.82
N ALA A 68 -6.76 -4.38 -7.92
CA ALA A 68 -7.96 -4.13 -7.12
C ALA A 68 -9.06 -5.17 -7.40
N LEU A 69 -9.24 -5.58 -8.66
CA LEU A 69 -10.19 -6.64 -9.04
C LEU A 69 -9.78 -8.02 -8.50
N LEU A 70 -8.49 -8.37 -8.62
CA LEU A 70 -7.95 -9.63 -8.10
C LEU A 70 -8.08 -9.73 -6.58
N VAL A 71 -7.98 -8.59 -5.90
CA VAL A 71 -7.90 -8.53 -4.44
C VAL A 71 -9.23 -8.18 -3.77
N ALA A 72 -10.21 -7.66 -4.50
CA ALA A 72 -11.59 -7.48 -4.04
C ALA A 72 -12.18 -8.72 -3.31
N PRO A 73 -12.08 -9.96 -3.85
CA PRO A 73 -12.57 -11.15 -3.14
C PRO A 73 -11.68 -11.58 -1.97
N LEU A 74 -10.40 -11.20 -1.96
CA LEU A 74 -9.42 -11.63 -0.98
C LEU A 74 -9.41 -10.77 0.29
N LEU A 75 -9.56 -9.45 0.13
CA LEU A 75 -9.53 -8.51 1.24
C LEU A 75 -10.89 -8.25 1.86
N GLY A 76 -12.00 -8.46 1.14
CA GLY A 76 -13.37 -8.35 1.65
C GLY A 76 -13.75 -7.00 2.26
N SER A 77 -12.81 -6.04 2.32
CA SER A 77 -12.93 -4.77 3.03
C SER A 77 -12.71 -3.62 2.05
N ILE A 78 -13.78 -2.83 1.88
CA ILE A 78 -13.77 -1.56 1.16
C ILE A 78 -12.75 -0.58 1.78
N GLU A 79 -12.43 -0.73 3.07
CA GLU A 79 -11.48 0.13 3.77
C GLU A 79 -10.05 0.03 3.22
N SER A 80 -9.64 -1.11 2.63
CA SER A 80 -8.29 -1.31 2.09
C SER A 80 -8.14 -0.81 0.64
N MET A 81 -9.24 -0.52 -0.04
CA MET A 81 -9.21 -0.02 -1.43
C MET A 81 -8.77 1.45 -1.51
N VAL A 82 -9.24 2.30 -0.60
CA VAL A 82 -8.87 3.72 -0.55
C VAL A 82 -7.36 3.94 -0.37
N PRO A 83 -6.69 3.33 0.63
CA PRO A 83 -5.25 3.50 0.80
C PRO A 83 -4.44 2.91 -0.35
N SER A 84 -4.91 1.84 -1.02
CA SER A 84 -4.17 1.25 -2.14
C SER A 84 -4.19 2.15 -3.36
N MET A 85 -5.34 2.78 -3.64
CA MET A 85 -5.46 3.80 -4.68
C MET A 85 -4.55 5.01 -4.40
N MET A 86 -4.46 5.45 -3.14
CA MET A 86 -3.55 6.55 -2.76
C MET A 86 -2.08 6.19 -3.00
N ILE A 87 -1.63 4.98 -2.66
CA ILE A 87 -0.24 4.55 -2.92
C ILE A 87 0.05 4.51 -4.41
N ALA A 88 -0.87 3.93 -5.19
CA ALA A 88 -0.74 3.83 -6.63
C ALA A 88 -0.66 5.21 -7.31
N MET A 89 -1.16 6.27 -6.67
CA MET A 89 -1.03 7.65 -7.17
C MET A 89 0.24 8.34 -6.66
N ILE A 90 0.52 8.26 -5.36
CA ILE A 90 1.61 9.02 -4.71
C ILE A 90 2.98 8.46 -5.10
N SER A 91 3.10 7.13 -5.18
CA SER A 91 4.38 6.46 -5.40
C SER A 91 4.99 6.75 -6.77
N PRO A 92 4.25 6.63 -7.89
CA PRO A 92 4.75 7.03 -9.21
C PRO A 92 5.09 8.51 -9.30
N MET A 93 4.30 9.38 -8.65
CA MET A 93 4.57 10.83 -8.65
C MET A 93 5.89 11.20 -7.99
N PHE A 94 6.31 10.46 -6.96
CA PHE A 94 7.64 10.63 -6.36
C PHE A 94 8.75 10.34 -7.37
N VAL A 95 8.62 9.25 -8.13
CA VAL A 95 9.58 8.89 -9.20
C VAL A 95 9.59 9.94 -10.32
N CYS A 96 8.40 10.42 -10.72
CA CYS A 96 8.27 11.51 -11.70
C CYS A 96 8.97 12.78 -11.22
N GLY A 97 8.77 13.15 -9.95
CA GLY A 97 9.35 14.34 -9.35
C GLY A 97 10.88 14.25 -9.30
N LEU A 98 11.44 13.09 -8.92
CA LEU A 98 12.88 12.86 -8.96
C LEU A 98 13.44 13.04 -10.38
N HIS A 99 12.77 12.44 -11.37
CA HIS A 99 13.16 12.55 -12.77
C HIS A 99 13.05 14.00 -13.29
N ALA A 100 12.05 14.76 -12.85
CA ALA A 100 11.88 16.17 -13.21
C ALA A 100 12.98 17.07 -12.64
N VAL A 101 13.60 16.70 -11.52
CA VAL A 101 14.75 17.39 -10.91
C VAL A 101 16.09 16.94 -11.52
N GLY A 102 16.06 16.03 -12.50
CA GLY A 102 17.26 15.49 -13.16
C GLY A 102 17.96 14.39 -12.36
N CYS A 103 17.30 13.86 -11.33
CA CYS A 103 17.76 12.66 -10.64
C CYS A 103 17.14 11.46 -11.34
N GLU A 104 17.94 10.63 -12.01
CA GLU A 104 17.46 9.41 -12.67
C GLU A 104 17.51 8.23 -11.69
N PRO A 105 16.40 7.88 -11.02
CA PRO A 105 16.38 6.72 -10.16
C PRO A 105 16.49 5.46 -11.01
N GLY A 106 17.55 4.68 -10.79
CA GLY A 106 17.66 3.35 -11.39
C GLY A 106 16.55 2.40 -10.89
N PRO A 107 16.37 1.24 -11.55
CA PRO A 107 15.24 0.33 -11.29
C PRO A 107 15.23 -0.22 -9.86
N ARG A 108 16.42 -0.41 -9.26
CA ARG A 108 16.54 -0.80 -7.85
C ARG A 108 15.98 0.26 -6.91
N MET A 109 16.24 1.54 -7.20
CA MET A 109 15.74 2.64 -6.38
C MET A 109 14.23 2.83 -6.57
N ALA A 110 13.72 2.65 -7.78
CA ALA A 110 12.28 2.61 -8.04
C ALA A 110 11.58 1.51 -7.21
N CYS A 111 12.12 0.28 -7.20
CA CYS A 111 11.59 -0.80 -6.36
C CYS A 111 11.61 -0.46 -4.87
N VAL A 112 12.71 0.09 -4.35
CA VAL A 112 12.82 0.46 -2.93
C VAL A 112 11.83 1.56 -2.56
N LEU A 113 11.67 2.58 -3.41
CA LEU A 113 10.70 3.66 -3.20
C LEU A 113 9.26 3.12 -3.26
N GLY A 114 8.96 2.26 -4.22
CA GLY A 114 7.68 1.58 -4.34
C GLY A 114 7.35 0.77 -3.08
N ALA A 115 8.25 -0.10 -2.66
CA ALA A 115 8.07 -0.91 -1.46
C ALA A 115 7.95 -0.06 -0.20
N ALA A 116 8.82 0.96 -0.03
CA ALA A 116 8.82 1.83 1.14
C ALA A 116 7.52 2.66 1.23
N SER A 117 7.03 3.19 0.11
CA SER A 117 5.75 3.91 0.07
C SER A 117 4.57 3.00 0.41
N GLY A 118 4.54 1.78 -0.12
CA GLY A 118 3.51 0.78 0.18
C GLY A 118 3.50 0.39 1.66
N LEU A 119 4.67 0.06 2.21
CA LEU A 119 4.82 -0.27 3.63
C LEU A 119 4.48 0.92 4.53
N GLY A 120 4.93 2.11 4.16
CA GLY A 120 4.68 3.35 4.90
C GLY A 120 3.19 3.65 5.02
N MET A 121 2.44 3.50 3.92
CA MET A 121 0.99 3.68 3.96
C MET A 121 0.28 2.59 4.77
N PHE A 122 0.73 1.35 4.68
CA PHE A 122 0.23 0.28 5.56
C PHE A 122 0.41 0.63 7.04
N PHE A 123 1.60 1.10 7.44
CA PHE A 123 1.84 1.57 8.81
C PHE A 123 0.97 2.77 9.18
N PHE A 124 0.78 3.71 8.26
CA PHE A 124 -0.09 4.86 8.46
C PHE A 124 -1.53 4.45 8.76
N VAL A 125 -2.11 3.56 7.93
CA VAL A 125 -3.47 3.04 8.13
C VAL A 125 -3.57 2.25 9.44
N ALA A 126 -2.59 1.40 9.74
CA ALA A 126 -2.56 0.63 10.98
C ALA A 126 -2.48 1.54 12.23
N ALA A 127 -1.66 2.58 12.19
CA ALA A 127 -1.52 3.56 13.26
C ALA A 127 -2.80 4.40 13.41
N TYR A 128 -3.38 4.87 12.30
CA TYR A 128 -4.62 5.62 12.28
C TYR A 128 -5.78 4.80 12.85
N GLY A 129 -5.94 3.55 12.45
CA GLY A 129 -6.96 2.64 12.99
C GLY A 129 -6.79 2.39 14.50
N ARG A 130 -5.55 2.31 15.00
CA ARG A 130 -5.28 2.22 16.45
C ARG A 130 -5.64 3.52 17.17
N ALA A 131 -5.28 4.67 16.62
CA ALA A 131 -5.58 5.97 17.20
C ALA A 131 -7.09 6.24 17.26
N SER A 132 -7.82 5.96 16.18
CA SER A 132 -9.27 6.09 16.11
C SER A 132 -9.97 5.22 17.14
N ARG A 133 -9.58 3.93 17.29
CA ARG A 133 -10.13 3.05 18.32
C ARG A 133 -9.88 3.57 19.75
N ARG A 134 -8.69 4.11 20.02
CA ARG A 134 -8.37 4.71 21.32
C ARG A 134 -9.24 5.94 21.61
N ARG A 135 -9.46 6.80 20.61
CA ARG A 135 -10.32 7.99 20.74
C ARG A 135 -11.77 7.61 20.98
N PHE A 136 -12.31 6.64 20.24
CA PHE A 136 -13.68 6.14 20.45
C PHE A 136 -13.88 5.55 21.85
N ALA A 137 -12.93 4.75 22.34
CA ALA A 137 -13.00 4.19 23.70
C ALA A 137 -12.93 5.27 24.79
N ALA A 138 -12.20 6.37 24.55
CA ALA A 138 -12.14 7.50 25.46
C ALA A 138 -13.43 8.34 25.47
N SER A 139 -14.16 8.40 24.35
CA SER A 139 -15.42 9.16 24.23
C SER A 139 -16.64 8.46 24.83
N PHE A 140 -16.59 7.13 25.02
CA PHE A 140 -17.64 6.34 25.67
C PHE A 140 -17.09 5.53 26.85
N PRO A 141 -16.73 6.18 27.97
CA PRO A 141 -16.45 5.46 29.20
C PRO A 141 -17.74 4.74 29.62
N SER A 142 -17.72 3.41 29.61
CA SER A 142 -18.80 2.59 30.18
C SER A 142 -18.84 2.89 31.67
N GLY A 143 -19.87 3.60 32.11
CA GLY A 143 -20.25 3.73 33.52
C GLY A 143 -20.94 2.47 34.01
#